data_AF-A0A3C1MDH8-F1
#
_entry.id   AF-A0A3C1MDH8-F1
#
_cell.length_a   1.000
_cell.length_b   1.000
_cell.length_c   1.000
_cell.angle_alpha   90.00
_cell.angle_beta   90.00
_cell.angle_gamma   90.00
#
_symmetry.space_group_name_H-M   'P 1'
#
loop_
_entity.id
_entity.type
_entity.pdbx_description
1 polymer ?
#
loop_
_entity_poly.entity_id
_entity_poly.type
_entity_poly.pdbx_seq_one_letter_code
_entity_poly.pdbx_strand_id
1 'polypeptide(L)'
;MSFTFHSQHTALSKNYIVSKALNYFELEKQIAQTTHLKNIISLAHWDVATMLAKGSAASRQQEIATVASVLHKMITTKEVGNLISAALHEESILDEWQKANLNAI
;
A
#
# COMPACT_ATOMS: atom_id res chain seq x y z
N MET A 1 17.10 26.79 -18.62
CA MET A 1 16.54 25.55 -19.21
C MET A 1 15.80 24.82 -18.11
N SER A 2 14.48 24.99 -18.05
CA SER A 2 13.63 24.33 -17.05
C SER A 2 12.93 23.17 -17.74
N PHE A 3 13.24 21.94 -17.34
CA PHE A 3 12.58 20.75 -17.86
C PHE A 3 11.25 20.55 -17.13
N THR A 4 10.18 20.99 -17.78
CA THR A 4 8.80 20.63 -17.43
C THR A 4 8.51 19.28 -18.10
N PHE A 5 8.45 18.18 -17.33
CA PHE A 5 8.00 16.91 -17.89
C PHE A 5 6.46 16.90 -17.93
N HIS A 6 5.92 17.26 -19.09
CA HIS A 6 4.54 16.99 -19.47
C HIS A 6 4.35 15.48 -19.68
N SER A 7 3.26 14.92 -19.18
CA SER A 7 2.54 13.93 -19.98
C SER A 7 1.08 13.82 -19.55
N GLN A 8 0.20 14.42 -20.36
CA GLN A 8 -1.24 14.14 -20.34
C GLN A 8 -1.60 12.89 -21.19
N HIS A 9 -0.66 11.98 -21.46
CA HIS A 9 -0.90 10.76 -22.24
C HIS A 9 -1.25 9.51 -21.39
N THR A 10 -1.34 9.64 -20.07
CA THR A 10 -1.27 8.49 -19.13
C THR A 10 -2.61 7.84 -18.78
N ALA A 11 -3.75 8.43 -19.13
CA ALA A 11 -5.07 7.96 -18.63
C ALA A 11 -5.72 6.88 -19.50
N LEU A 12 -5.59 6.95 -20.84
CA LEU A 12 -6.27 6.04 -21.76
C LEU A 12 -5.58 4.67 -21.88
N SER A 13 -4.25 4.61 -21.81
CA SER A 13 -3.50 3.33 -21.78
C SER A 13 -3.62 2.62 -20.43
N LYS A 14 -3.69 3.38 -19.32
CA LYS A 14 -3.90 2.83 -17.98
C LYS A 14 -5.21 2.06 -17.89
N ASN A 15 -6.33 2.61 -18.38
CA ASN A 15 -7.62 1.92 -18.29
C ASN A 15 -7.64 0.59 -19.07
N TYR A 16 -6.94 0.51 -20.21
CA TYR A 16 -6.82 -0.73 -20.98
C TYR A 16 -5.93 -1.77 -20.29
N ILE A 17 -4.83 -1.36 -19.67
CA ILE A 17 -3.94 -2.26 -18.93
C ILE A 17 -4.54 -2.68 -17.59
N VAL A 18 -5.25 -1.80 -16.88
CA VAL A 18 -6.02 -2.11 -15.67
C VAL A 18 -7.07 -3.19 -15.96
N SER A 19 -7.70 -3.16 -17.13
CA SER A 19 -8.61 -4.24 -17.58
C SER A 19 -7.92 -5.59 -17.79
N LYS A 20 -6.60 -5.61 -18.03
CA LYS A 20 -5.86 -6.83 -18.37
C LYS A 20 -5.09 -7.41 -17.18
N ALA A 21 -4.59 -6.56 -16.29
CA ALA A 21 -3.84 -6.91 -15.07
C ALA A 21 -4.68 -6.66 -13.80
N LEU A 22 -5.86 -7.28 -13.75
CA LEU A 22 -6.84 -7.04 -12.68
C LEU A 22 -6.31 -7.49 -11.31
N ASN A 23 -5.55 -8.59 -11.25
CA ASN A 23 -5.05 -9.11 -9.99
C ASN A 23 -3.94 -8.24 -9.41
N TYR A 24 -3.00 -7.78 -10.25
CA TYR A 24 -1.99 -6.81 -9.82
C TYR A 24 -2.65 -5.52 -9.32
N PHE A 25 -3.67 -5.00 -10.01
CA PHE A 25 -4.33 -3.77 -9.58
C PHE A 25 -5.03 -3.90 -8.22
N GLU A 26 -5.75 -5.00 -7.98
CA GLU A 26 -6.35 -5.23 -6.66
C GLU A 26 -5.28 -5.46 -5.57
N LEU A 27 -4.16 -6.12 -5.90
CA LEU A 27 -3.01 -6.23 -4.98
C LEU A 27 -2.43 -4.85 -4.64
N GLU A 28 -2.20 -4.01 -5.64
CA GLU A 28 -1.67 -2.65 -5.47
C GLU A 28 -2.58 -1.81 -4.57
N LYS A 29 -3.90 -1.91 -4.77
CA LYS A 29 -4.90 -1.24 -3.93
C LYS A 29 -4.87 -1.73 -2.48
N GLN A 30 -4.73 -3.04 -2.24
CA GLN A 30 -4.57 -3.60 -0.89
C GLN A 30 -3.28 -3.10 -0.22
N ILE A 31 -2.17 -3.06 -0.96
CA ILE A 31 -0.88 -2.54 -0.46
C ILE A 31 -0.97 -1.05 -0.16
N ALA A 32 -1.64 -0.26 -1.00
CA ALA A 32 -1.85 1.16 -0.76
C ALA A 32 -2.64 1.39 0.54
N GLN A 33 -3.74 0.66 0.73
CA GLN A 33 -4.55 0.76 1.95
C GLN A 33 -3.75 0.39 3.21
N THR A 34 -2.97 -0.69 3.16
CA THR A 34 -2.15 -1.13 4.30
C THR A 34 -1.00 -0.16 4.59
N THR A 35 -0.47 0.50 3.55
CA THR A 35 0.54 1.57 3.69
C THR A 35 -0.04 2.78 4.43
N HIS A 36 -1.28 3.19 4.14
CA HIS A 36 -1.93 4.27 4.88
C HIS A 36 -2.06 3.95 6.38
N LEU A 37 -2.45 2.71 6.73
CA LEU A 37 -2.54 2.28 8.12
C LEU A 37 -1.17 2.25 8.82
N LYS A 38 -0.12 1.76 8.13
CA LYS A 38 1.26 1.83 8.62
C LYS A 38 1.68 3.27 8.92
N ASN A 39 1.35 4.21 8.02
CA ASN A 39 1.67 5.63 8.22
C ASN A 39 0.95 6.22 9.44
N ILE A 40 -0.31 5.85 9.69
CA ILE A 40 -1.04 6.26 10.90
C ILE A 40 -0.35 5.73 12.16
N ILE A 41 0.08 4.47 12.17
CA ILE A 41 0.85 3.90 13.29
C ILE A 41 2.14 4.68 13.51
N SER A 42 2.90 5.01 12.45
CA SER A 42 4.12 5.81 12.54
C SER A 42 3.87 7.21 13.10
N LEU A 43 2.81 7.88 12.67
CA LEU A 43 2.41 9.18 13.22
C LEU A 43 2.03 9.09 14.70
N ALA A 44 1.30 8.04 15.09
CA ALA A 44 0.94 7.79 16.47
C ALA A 44 2.17 7.55 17.36
N HIS A 45 3.18 6.83 16.86
CA HIS A 45 4.46 6.67 17.55
C HIS A 45 5.22 8.00 17.70
N TRP A 46 5.25 8.81 16.64
CA TRP A 46 5.85 10.14 16.73
C TRP A 46 5.14 11.02 17.78
N ASP A 47 3.81 11.00 17.83
CA ASP A 47 3.05 11.75 18.83
C ASP A 47 3.38 11.29 20.25
N VAL A 48 3.47 9.98 20.51
CA VAL A 48 3.92 9.41 21.81
C VAL A 48 5.28 9.99 22.22
N ALA A 49 6.20 10.14 21.27
CA ALA A 49 7.57 10.59 21.54
C ALA A 49 7.70 12.10 21.72
N THR A 50 6.73 12.90 21.26
CA THR A 50 6.91 14.36 21.12
C THR A 50 5.83 15.19 21.80
N MET A 51 4.55 14.89 21.60
CA MET A 51 3.44 15.79 21.94
C MET A 51 2.39 15.16 22.86
N LEU A 52 2.45 13.85 23.08
CA LEU A 52 1.40 13.13 23.81
C LEU A 52 1.23 13.65 25.23
N ALA A 53 -0.02 13.96 25.59
CA ALA A 53 -0.36 14.45 26.92
C ALA A 53 0.02 13.44 28.03
N LYS A 54 0.45 13.97 29.17
CA LYS A 54 0.79 13.16 30.35
C LYS A 54 -0.42 12.33 30.80
N GLY A 55 -0.20 11.04 31.03
CA GLY A 55 -1.26 10.10 31.42
C GLY A 55 -1.93 9.37 30.25
N SER A 56 -1.73 9.81 29.00
CA SER A 56 -2.36 9.21 27.81
C SER A 56 -1.55 8.09 27.16
N ALA A 57 -0.39 7.72 27.72
CA ALA A 57 0.51 6.72 27.14
C ALA A 57 -0.16 5.35 26.96
N ALA A 58 -0.90 4.89 27.98
CA ALA A 58 -1.55 3.58 27.94
C ALA A 58 -2.66 3.51 26.88
N SER A 59 -3.53 4.52 26.78
CA SER A 59 -4.60 4.55 25.79
C SER A 59 -4.03 4.61 24.37
N ARG A 60 -2.99 5.44 24.14
CA ARG A 60 -2.36 5.52 22.82
C ARG A 60 -1.67 4.22 22.41
N GLN A 61 -1.01 3.55 23.34
CA GLN A 61 -0.40 2.23 23.06
C GLN A 61 -1.47 1.20 22.70
N GLN A 62 -2.64 1.23 23.36
CA GLN A 62 -3.76 0.36 23.02
C GLN A 62 -4.33 0.65 21.61
N GLU A 63 -4.45 1.93 21.24
CA GLU A 63 -4.86 2.35 19.89
C GLU A 63 -3.87 1.84 18.83
N ILE A 64 -2.57 2.03 19.04
CA ILE A 64 -1.51 1.53 18.16
C ILE A 64 -1.61 0.00 18.02
N ALA A 65 -1.72 -0.73 19.13
CA ALA A 65 -1.84 -2.19 19.10
C ALA A 65 -3.10 -2.66 18.35
N THR A 66 -4.21 -1.93 18.49
CA THR A 66 -5.46 -2.23 17.79
C THR A 66 -5.30 -2.06 16.27
N VAL A 67 -4.76 -0.93 15.81
CA VAL A 67 -4.54 -0.67 14.39
C VAL A 67 -3.51 -1.65 13.82
N ALA A 68 -2.44 -1.94 14.57
CA ALA A 68 -1.43 -2.93 14.17
C ALA A 68 -2.04 -4.34 14.02
N SER A 69 -2.96 -4.75 14.90
CA SER A 69 -3.68 -6.02 14.77
C SER A 69 -4.56 -6.07 13.52
N VAL A 70 -5.28 -4.99 13.21
CA VAL A 70 -6.09 -4.89 11.99
C VAL A 70 -5.20 -4.96 10.75
N LEU A 71 -4.13 -4.18 10.72
CA LEU A 71 -3.15 -4.20 9.64
C LEU A 71 -2.57 -5.61 9.43
N HIS A 72 -2.15 -6.28 10.51
CA HIS A 72 -1.63 -7.64 10.45
C HIS A 72 -2.64 -8.60 9.81
N LYS A 73 -3.90 -8.59 10.29
CA LYS A 73 -4.97 -9.43 9.74
C LYS A 73 -5.21 -9.17 8.26
N MET A 74 -5.14 -7.92 7.80
CA MET A 74 -5.33 -7.57 6.39
C MET A 74 -4.22 -8.13 5.49
N ILE A 75 -2.96 -8.08 5.92
CA ILE A 75 -1.82 -8.51 5.09
C ILE A 75 -1.56 -10.01 5.14
N THR A 76 -2.00 -10.71 6.18
CA THR A 76 -1.75 -12.16 6.34
C THR A 76 -2.92 -13.02 5.86
N THR A 77 -3.85 -12.48 5.07
CA THR A 77 -4.94 -13.28 4.51
C THR A 77 -4.43 -14.18 3.39
N LYS A 78 -5.09 -15.33 3.20
CA LYS A 78 -4.87 -16.18 2.02
C LYS A 78 -5.18 -15.44 0.72
N GLU A 79 -6.13 -14.51 0.76
CA GLU A 79 -6.51 -13.67 -0.37
C GLU A 79 -5.35 -12.83 -0.89
N VAL A 80 -4.55 -12.20 -0.01
CA VAL A 80 -3.35 -11.46 -0.41
C VAL A 80 -2.33 -12.39 -1.08
N GLY A 81 -2.10 -13.60 -0.54
CA GLY A 81 -1.23 -14.59 -1.18
C GLY A 81 -1.73 -15.05 -2.56
N ASN A 82 -3.04 -15.20 -2.72
CA ASN A 82 -3.67 -15.52 -4.01
C ASN A 82 -3.51 -14.37 -5.00
N LEU A 83 -3.69 -13.12 -4.57
CA LEU A 83 -3.50 -11.93 -5.40
C LEU A 83 -2.05 -11.81 -5.87
N ILE A 84 -1.06 -12.03 -5.00
CA ILE A 84 0.37 -12.07 -5.36
C ILE A 84 0.62 -13.14 -6.42
N SER A 85 0.13 -14.36 -6.17
CA SER A 85 0.30 -15.48 -7.11
C SER A 85 -0.34 -15.17 -8.46
N ALA A 86 -1.55 -14.61 -8.49
CA ALA A 86 -2.23 -14.25 -9.73
C ALA A 86 -1.56 -13.09 -10.45
N ALA A 87 -1.06 -12.07 -9.73
CA ALA A 87 -0.30 -10.96 -10.30
C ALA A 87 1.02 -11.44 -10.96
N LEU A 88 1.68 -12.46 -10.41
CA LEU A 88 2.85 -13.10 -11.05
C LEU A 88 2.50 -13.73 -12.41
N HIS A 89 1.28 -14.26 -12.59
CA HIS A 89 0.85 -14.76 -13.90
C HIS A 89 0.53 -13.62 -14.89
N GLU A 90 0.34 -12.40 -14.39
CA GLU A 90 0.11 -11.19 -15.19
C GLU A 90 1.43 -10.45 -15.52
N GLU A 91 2.60 -10.90 -15.06
CA GLU A 91 3.87 -10.15 -15.16
C GLU A 91 4.19 -9.67 -16.60
N SER A 92 3.91 -10.49 -17.61
CA SER A 92 4.17 -10.19 -19.03
C SER A 92 3.44 -8.95 -19.57
N ILE A 93 2.38 -8.51 -18.89
CA ILE A 93 1.53 -7.38 -19.30
C ILE A 93 1.65 -6.18 -18.34
N LEU A 94 2.49 -6.28 -17.31
CA LEU A 94 2.79 -5.20 -16.37
C LEU A 94 3.82 -4.22 -16.97
N ASP A 95 3.74 -2.96 -16.54
CA ASP A 95 4.82 -2.00 -16.81
C ASP A 95 6.03 -2.23 -15.90
N GLU A 96 7.15 -1.57 -16.19
CA GLU A 96 8.41 -1.77 -15.45
C GLU A 96 8.32 -1.38 -13.96
N TRP A 97 7.48 -0.39 -13.61
CA TRP A 97 7.28 0.01 -12.22
C TRP A 97 6.46 -1.06 -11.47
N GLN A 98 5.42 -1.58 -12.11
CA GLN A 98 4.58 -2.62 -11.55
C GLN A 98 5.35 -3.92 -11.34
N LYS A 99 6.22 -4.31 -12.28
CA LYS A 99 7.14 -5.44 -12.10
C LYS A 99 8.11 -5.23 -10.94
N ALA A 100 8.69 -4.03 -10.82
CA ALA A 100 9.58 -3.70 -9.72
C ALA A 100 8.86 -3.81 -8.35
N ASN A 101 7.62 -3.35 -8.26
CA ASN A 101 6.81 -3.51 -7.05
C ASN A 101 6.55 -4.99 -6.75
N LEU A 102 6.18 -5.79 -7.76
CA LEU A 102 5.90 -7.20 -7.58
C LEU A 102 7.12 -7.98 -7.07
N ASN A 103 8.33 -7.61 -7.51
CA ASN A 103 9.59 -8.19 -7.05
C ASN A 103 10.00 -7.75 -5.63
N ALA A 104 9.45 -6.65 -5.12
CA ALA A 104 9.79 -6.10 -3.81
C ALA A 104 8.84 -6.58 -2.68
N ILE A 105 7.74 -7.25 -3.05
CA ILE A 105 6.77 -7.86 -2.12
C ILE A 105 7.32 -9.16 -1.57
#